data_AF-A0A8S9ZID7-F1
#
_entry.id   AF-A0A8S9ZID7-F1
#
_cell.length_a   1.000
_cell.length_b   1.000
_cell.length_c   1.000
_cell.angle_alpha   90.00
_cell.angle_beta   90.00
_cell.angle_gamma   90.00
#
_symmetry.space_group_name_H-M   'P 1'
#
loop_
_entity.id
_entity.type
_entity.pdbx_description
1 polymer ?
#
loop_
_entity_poly.entity_id
_entity_poly.type
_entity_poly.pdbx_seq_one_letter_code
_entity_poly.pdbx_strand_id
1 'polypeptide(L)'
;MIGILDCIGIMKICAYNNNYEYKKHLKCRKRSNNNKIINENEYKKQKENNIIYIVAKAFIPLENNEKQINEQKFEIIQTISEPIKCVHQLGNPDILKISFDSCTSNGGQELFIIGRNFDPKNTKVLFREYKNDGLLGWSAEAKIDKKYLHQCYIVCTIPPYKRLCQGGIVSLTIICGTKQSHPINFLYKP
;
A
#
# COMPACT_ATOMS: atom_id res chain seq x y z
N MET A 1 -5.93 -4.68 -36.85
CA MET A 1 -4.81 -5.34 -36.14
C MET A 1 -5.06 -5.19 -34.65
N ILE A 2 -5.09 -6.30 -33.90
CA ILE A 2 -5.27 -6.31 -32.44
C ILE A 2 -3.98 -6.86 -31.84
N GLY A 3 -3.41 -6.16 -30.86
CA GLY A 3 -2.26 -6.62 -30.09
C GLY A 3 -2.62 -6.67 -28.61
N ILE A 4 -2.26 -7.77 -27.94
CA ILE A 4 -2.42 -7.92 -26.48
C ILE A 4 -1.07 -7.55 -25.84
N LEU A 5 -1.10 -6.68 -24.83
CA LEU A 5 0.08 -6.24 -24.10
C LEU A 5 0.13 -6.94 -22.74
N ASP A 6 0.81 -8.08 -22.67
CA ASP A 6 1.00 -8.90 -21.45
C ASP A 6 2.42 -8.81 -20.86
N CYS A 7 3.35 -8.21 -21.58
CA CYS A 7 4.77 -8.16 -21.24
C CYS A 7 5.27 -6.78 -20.73
N ILE A 8 4.37 -5.93 -20.22
CA ILE A 8 4.71 -4.59 -19.71
C ILE A 8 4.70 -4.55 -18.18
N GLY A 9 5.85 -4.23 -17.58
CA GLY A 9 6.00 -3.99 -16.14
C GLY A 9 6.18 -2.52 -15.79
N ILE A 10 5.72 -2.11 -14.59
CA ILE A 10 5.92 -0.75 -14.06
C ILE A 10 6.99 -0.80 -12.97
N MET A 11 8.15 -0.18 -13.23
CA MET A 11 9.23 -0.08 -12.25
C MET A 11 9.21 1.29 -11.57
N LYS A 12 9.07 1.31 -10.23
CA LYS A 12 9.19 2.53 -9.43
C LYS A 12 10.66 2.90 -9.26
N ILE A 13 11.05 4.07 -9.74
CA ILE A 13 12.37 4.65 -9.49
C ILE A 13 12.30 5.38 -8.15
N CYS A 14 12.77 4.74 -7.08
CA CYS A 14 13.03 5.41 -5.82
C CYS A 14 14.32 6.22 -5.99
N ALA A 15 14.26 7.55 -5.90
CA ALA A 15 15.47 8.35 -5.86
C ALA A 15 16.20 8.05 -4.53
N TYR A 16 17.11 7.07 -4.55
CA TYR A 16 18.14 7.00 -3.53
C TYR A 16 18.99 8.25 -3.68
N ASN A 17 19.35 8.86 -2.55
CA ASN A 17 19.74 10.26 -2.41
C ASN A 17 21.06 10.62 -3.16
N ASN A 18 21.05 10.61 -4.48
CA ASN A 18 22.14 11.03 -5.35
C ASN A 18 21.55 11.67 -6.61
N ASN A 19 21.59 13.01 -6.65
CA ASN A 19 21.25 13.88 -7.79
C ASN A 19 21.94 13.49 -9.12
N TYR A 20 22.91 12.57 -9.09
CA TYR A 20 23.68 12.11 -10.25
C TYR A 20 22.94 11.10 -11.13
N GLU A 21 22.19 10.14 -10.56
CA GLU A 21 21.48 9.11 -11.36
C GLU A 21 20.20 9.64 -12.02
N TYR A 22 19.51 10.58 -11.37
CA TYR A 22 18.33 11.22 -11.93
C TYR A 22 18.64 11.93 -13.26
N LYS A 23 19.78 12.62 -13.33
CA LYS A 23 20.27 13.26 -14.58
C LYS A 23 20.67 12.24 -15.64
N LYS A 24 21.15 11.06 -15.27
CA LYS A 24 21.55 10.00 -16.22
C LYS A 24 20.33 9.35 -16.87
N HIS A 25 19.28 9.05 -16.12
CA HIS A 25 18.01 8.54 -16.66
C HIS A 25 17.29 9.56 -17.56
N LEU A 26 17.32 10.85 -17.19
CA LEU A 26 16.81 11.93 -18.04
C LEU A 26 17.60 12.09 -19.35
N LYS A 27 18.93 11.92 -19.30
CA LYS A 27 19.79 11.93 -20.51
C LYS A 27 19.46 10.79 -21.47
N CYS A 28 19.15 9.59 -20.97
CA CYS A 28 18.68 8.49 -21.82
C CYS A 28 17.34 8.83 -22.50
N ARG A 29 16.44 9.54 -21.82
CA ARG A 29 15.16 10.00 -22.38
C ARG A 29 15.30 11.09 -23.46
N LYS A 30 16.37 11.89 -23.41
CA LYS A 30 16.69 12.91 -24.43
C LYS A 30 17.35 12.34 -25.70
N ARG A 31 17.77 11.07 -25.71
CA ARG A 31 18.65 10.53 -26.76
C ARG A 31 17.94 10.09 -28.05
N SER A 32 16.61 10.28 -28.17
CA SER A 32 15.86 9.82 -29.35
C SER A 32 14.97 10.87 -30.04
N ASN A 33 14.95 12.14 -29.61
CA ASN A 33 14.19 13.17 -30.33
C ASN A 33 14.96 14.50 -30.33
N ASN A 34 15.67 14.77 -31.43
CA ASN A 34 15.96 16.14 -31.84
C ASN A 34 14.62 16.78 -32.21
N ASN A 35 13.98 17.43 -31.23
CA ASN A 35 13.08 18.59 -31.36
C ASN A 35 12.11 18.66 -30.17
N LYS A 36 12.58 19.27 -29.09
CA LYS A 36 11.83 20.25 -28.26
C LYS A 36 12.71 20.65 -27.08
N ILE A 37 13.19 21.89 -27.12
CA ILE A 37 13.75 22.58 -25.96
C ILE A 37 12.58 22.79 -24.99
N ILE A 38 12.44 21.89 -24.02
CA ILE A 38 11.58 22.11 -22.87
C ILE A 38 12.47 22.76 -21.81
N ASN A 39 12.16 24.00 -21.47
CA ASN A 39 12.91 24.85 -20.55
C ASN A 39 13.18 24.12 -19.22
N GLU A 40 14.44 24.12 -18.79
CA GLU A 40 14.94 23.39 -17.61
C GLU A 40 14.40 23.93 -16.26
N ASN A 41 13.63 25.02 -16.27
CA ASN A 41 13.30 25.79 -15.08
C ASN A 41 11.93 25.49 -14.43
N GLU A 42 11.06 24.67 -15.03
CA GLU A 42 9.75 24.30 -14.42
C GLU A 42 9.81 23.03 -13.53
N TYR A 43 10.96 22.35 -13.42
CA TYR A 43 11.05 21.05 -12.73
C TYR A 43 11.35 21.13 -11.22
N LYS A 44 11.19 22.30 -10.59
CA LYS A 44 11.39 22.49 -9.14
C LYS A 44 10.07 22.53 -8.37
N LYS A 45 9.37 21.39 -8.37
CA LYS A 45 8.48 20.88 -7.29
C LYS A 45 7.86 19.59 -7.82
N GLN A 46 8.54 18.46 -7.65
CA GLN A 46 7.93 17.16 -7.93
C GLN A 46 6.77 16.96 -6.94
N LYS A 47 5.53 17.20 -7.40
CA LYS A 47 4.37 16.55 -6.79
C LYS A 47 4.60 15.05 -6.95
N GLU A 48 4.49 14.29 -5.86
CA GLU A 48 4.48 12.82 -5.88
C GLU A 48 3.25 12.32 -6.65
N ASN A 49 3.31 12.40 -7.97
CA ASN A 49 2.26 11.91 -8.83
C ASN A 49 2.44 10.40 -8.97
N ASN A 50 1.80 9.63 -8.08
CA ASN A 50 1.70 8.17 -8.17
C ASN A 50 0.73 7.73 -9.28
N ILE A 51 0.51 8.56 -10.31
CA ILE A 51 -0.41 8.31 -11.42
C ILE A 51 0.42 8.33 -12.69
N ILE A 52 0.31 7.27 -13.49
CA ILE A 52 1.01 7.12 -14.77
C ILE A 52 0.04 6.75 -15.88
N TYR A 53 0.52 6.82 -17.12
CA TYR A 53 -0.23 6.46 -18.31
C TYR A 53 0.66 5.58 -19.20
N ILE A 54 0.08 4.55 -19.80
CA ILE A 54 0.75 3.80 -20.87
C ILE A 54 0.52 4.58 -22.16
N VAL A 55 1.60 4.84 -22.90
CA VAL A 55 1.55 5.53 -24.20
C VAL A 55 1.87 4.52 -25.27
N ALA A 56 0.91 4.23 -26.15
CA ALA A 56 1.12 3.38 -27.31
C ALA A 56 1.36 4.26 -28.55
N LYS A 57 2.43 3.98 -29.28
CA LYS A 57 2.79 4.65 -30.54
C LYS A 57 2.93 3.62 -31.65
N ALA A 58 2.22 3.83 -32.75
CA ALA A 58 2.35 3.05 -33.97
C ALA A 58 2.97 3.92 -35.06
N PHE A 59 3.93 3.37 -35.80
CA PHE A 59 4.56 4.00 -36.95
C PHE A 59 3.99 3.34 -38.22
N ILE A 60 3.27 4.12 -39.02
CA ILE A 60 2.64 3.64 -40.26
C ILE A 60 3.47 4.17 -41.43
N PRO A 61 4.03 3.29 -42.27
CA PRO A 61 4.75 3.74 -43.46
C PRO A 61 3.76 4.35 -44.46
N LEU A 62 4.11 5.49 -45.04
CA LEU A 62 3.35 6.13 -46.12
C LEU A 62 3.94 5.67 -47.46
N GLU A 63 3.11 5.11 -48.34
CA GLU A 63 3.51 4.79 -49.71
C GLU A 63 3.55 6.08 -50.55
N ASN A 64 4.74 6.47 -50.99
CA ASN A 64 4.92 7.54 -51.97
C ASN A 64 4.80 6.95 -53.37
N ASN A 65 3.79 7.35 -54.12
CA ASN A 65 3.53 6.85 -55.49
C ASN A 65 4.52 7.34 -56.57
N GLU A 66 5.60 8.03 -56.23
CA GLU A 66 6.57 8.47 -57.24
C GLU A 66 8.02 8.19 -56.84
N LYS A 67 8.72 7.57 -57.79
CA LYS A 67 10.13 7.22 -57.76
C LYS A 67 10.99 8.48 -57.65
N GLN A 68 11.34 8.91 -56.44
CA GLN A 68 12.58 9.67 -56.17
C GLN A 68 12.86 9.78 -54.65
N ILE A 69 14.04 9.24 -54.27
CA ILE A 69 14.95 9.64 -53.18
C ILE A 69 14.51 9.37 -51.70
N ASN A 70 14.99 8.23 -51.19
CA ASN A 70 15.70 7.99 -49.92
C ASN A 70 15.19 8.47 -48.54
N GLU A 71 13.95 8.93 -48.36
CA GLU A 71 13.37 9.10 -47.02
C GLU A 71 12.03 8.34 -46.88
N GLN A 72 12.04 7.23 -46.14
CA GLN A 72 10.81 6.56 -45.71
C GLN A 72 10.07 7.47 -44.71
N LYS A 73 8.95 8.04 -45.16
CA LYS A 73 8.08 8.87 -44.33
C LYS A 73 7.13 7.98 -43.53
N PHE A 74 7.11 8.16 -42.21
CA PHE A 74 6.19 7.47 -41.32
C PHE A 74 5.17 8.45 -40.73
N GLU A 75 3.92 8.02 -40.63
CA GLU A 75 2.91 8.66 -39.79
C GLU A 75 2.94 8.03 -38.39
N ILE A 76 2.89 8.85 -37.35
CA ILE A 76 2.88 8.38 -35.95
C ILE A 76 1.48 8.56 -35.39
N ILE A 77 0.81 7.44 -35.09
CA ILE A 77 -0.43 7.45 -34.33
C ILE A 77 -0.08 7.16 -32.87
N GLN A 78 -0.58 8.00 -31.96
CA GLN A 78 -0.37 7.85 -30.53
C GLN A 78 -1.71 7.81 -29.79
N THR A 79 -1.83 6.90 -28.82
CA THR A 79 -2.92 6.89 -27.85
C THR A 79 -2.39 6.75 -26.42
N ILE A 80 -3.20 7.12 -25.44
CA ILE A 80 -2.90 7.00 -24.01
C ILE A 80 -3.93 6.12 -23.32
N SER A 81 -3.51 5.36 -22.31
CA SER A 81 -4.43 4.63 -21.44
C SER A 81 -5.18 5.55 -20.49
N GLU A 82 -6.14 4.99 -19.75
CA GLU A 82 -6.65 5.59 -18.53
C GLU A 82 -5.54 5.73 -17.46
N PRO A 83 -5.70 6.64 -16.48
CA PRO A 83 -4.72 6.86 -15.42
C PRO A 83 -4.56 5.62 -14.54
N ILE A 84 -3.33 5.15 -14.42
CA ILE A 84 -2.95 4.03 -13.56
C ILE A 84 -2.36 4.59 -12.26
N LYS A 85 -3.06 4.36 -11.15
CA LYS A 85 -2.59 4.77 -9.82
C LYS A 85 -1.67 3.72 -9.21
N CYS A 86 -0.36 3.98 -9.24
CA CYS A 86 0.70 3.15 -8.68
C CYS A 86 0.93 3.45 -7.19
N VAL A 87 0.01 3.00 -6.33
CA VAL A 87 0.17 3.08 -4.88
C VAL A 87 0.32 1.69 -4.28
N HIS A 88 1.13 1.56 -3.23
CA HIS A 88 1.14 0.36 -2.43
C HIS A 88 -0.19 0.27 -1.67
N GLN A 89 -1.05 -0.66 -2.06
CA GLN A 89 -2.28 -0.93 -1.31
C GLN A 89 -1.95 -1.87 -0.16
N LEU A 90 -2.03 -1.38 1.07
CA LEU A 90 -1.92 -2.22 2.26
C LEU A 90 -3.01 -3.31 2.19
N GLY A 91 -2.63 -4.57 2.40
CA GLY A 91 -3.58 -5.69 2.44
C GLY A 91 -4.54 -5.62 3.63
N ASN A 92 -5.22 -6.73 3.94
CA ASN A 92 -5.89 -6.86 5.24
C ASN A 92 -4.82 -6.93 6.36
N PRO A 93 -5.09 -6.36 7.54
CA PRO A 93 -4.19 -6.51 8.67
C PRO A 93 -4.11 -7.98 9.08
N ASP A 94 -2.93 -8.43 9.46
CA ASP A 94 -2.66 -9.84 9.78
C ASP A 94 -1.84 -9.92 11.06
N ILE A 95 -2.27 -10.74 12.02
CA ILE A 95 -1.56 -10.93 13.30
C ILE A 95 -0.73 -12.20 13.16
N LEU A 96 0.58 -12.09 13.38
CA LEU A 96 1.51 -13.22 13.28
C LEU A 96 1.88 -13.77 14.66
N LYS A 97 2.08 -12.87 15.63
CA LYS A 97 2.49 -13.26 16.98
C LYS A 97 2.04 -12.21 17.99
N ILE A 98 1.72 -12.67 19.19
CA ILE A 98 1.44 -11.83 20.36
C ILE A 98 2.35 -12.25 21.52
N SER A 99 2.71 -11.32 22.39
CA SER A 99 3.58 -11.62 23.54
C SER A 99 2.90 -12.46 24.62
N PHE A 100 1.60 -12.23 24.81
CA PHE A 100 0.77 -12.95 25.78
C PHE A 100 -0.50 -13.44 25.09
N ASP A 101 -0.87 -14.68 25.34
CA ASP A 101 -2.14 -15.28 24.95
C ASP A 101 -3.20 -15.20 26.07
N SER A 102 -2.77 -14.74 27.25
CA SER A 102 -3.61 -14.66 28.44
C SER A 102 -3.15 -13.56 29.39
N CYS A 103 -4.09 -13.00 30.16
CA CYS A 103 -3.79 -12.05 31.24
C CYS A 103 -4.80 -12.16 32.39
N THR A 104 -4.56 -11.48 33.50
CA THR A 104 -5.55 -11.35 34.58
C THR A 104 -6.73 -10.51 34.11
N SER A 105 -7.91 -10.74 34.69
CA SER A 105 -9.13 -10.03 34.31
C SER A 105 -9.06 -8.54 34.58
N ASN A 106 -8.17 -8.09 35.47
CA ASN A 106 -7.89 -6.67 35.70
C ASN A 106 -7.25 -5.97 34.49
N GLY A 107 -6.66 -6.72 33.55
CA GLY A 107 -5.95 -6.15 32.41
C GLY A 107 -4.74 -5.30 32.84
N GLY A 108 -4.47 -4.21 32.13
CA GLY A 108 -3.43 -3.24 32.45
C GLY A 108 -2.00 -3.65 32.05
N GLN A 109 -1.81 -4.89 31.63
CA GLN A 109 -0.54 -5.39 31.10
C GLN A 109 -0.29 -4.87 29.67
N GLU A 110 0.98 -4.64 29.32
CA GLU A 110 1.38 -4.29 27.97
C GLU A 110 1.45 -5.52 27.07
N LEU A 111 0.78 -5.46 25.93
CA LEU A 111 0.73 -6.49 24.91
C LEU A 111 1.51 -6.03 23.68
N PHE A 112 2.47 -6.84 23.25
CA PHE A 112 3.18 -6.66 22.00
C PHE A 112 2.54 -7.54 20.94
N ILE A 113 2.13 -6.93 19.83
CA ILE A 113 1.54 -7.60 18.69
C ILE A 113 2.46 -7.38 17.50
N ILE A 114 2.88 -8.48 16.85
CA ILE A 114 3.68 -8.47 15.63
C ILE A 114 2.79 -8.97 14.49
N GLY A 115 2.83 -8.26 13.37
CA GLY A 115 1.96 -8.55 12.23
C GLY A 115 2.33 -7.80 10.96
N ARG A 116 1.34 -7.63 10.09
CA ARG A 116 1.48 -6.98 8.78
C ARG A 116 0.30 -6.07 8.49
N ASN A 117 0.53 -5.05 7.66
CA ASN A 117 -0.49 -4.14 7.14
C ASN A 117 -1.28 -3.37 8.20
N PHE A 118 -0.68 -3.07 9.36
CA PHE A 118 -1.29 -2.16 10.32
C PHE A 118 -1.23 -0.73 9.78
N ASP A 119 -2.35 0.00 9.83
CA ASP A 119 -2.41 1.40 9.42
C ASP A 119 -2.15 2.30 10.62
N PRO A 120 -0.97 2.95 10.77
CA PRO A 120 -0.65 3.73 11.96
C PRO A 120 -1.62 4.90 12.23
N LYS A 121 -2.41 5.31 11.24
CA LYS A 121 -3.39 6.40 11.39
C LYS A 121 -4.73 5.93 11.95
N ASN A 122 -5.20 4.75 11.52
CA ASN A 122 -6.55 4.27 11.77
C ASN A 122 -6.58 2.83 12.31
N THR A 123 -5.66 2.47 13.21
CA THR A 123 -5.62 1.14 13.83
C THR A 123 -6.30 1.13 15.18
N LYS A 124 -7.10 0.08 15.42
CA LYS A 124 -7.71 -0.25 16.71
C LYS A 124 -7.46 -1.71 17.04
N VAL A 125 -7.22 -2.00 18.32
CA VAL A 125 -7.09 -3.37 18.84
C VAL A 125 -8.32 -3.64 19.70
N LEU A 126 -9.14 -4.61 19.30
CA LEU A 126 -10.40 -4.94 19.98
C LEU A 126 -10.34 -6.32 20.61
N PHE A 127 -10.85 -6.41 21.83
CA PHE A 127 -11.13 -7.64 22.56
C PHE A 127 -12.65 -7.82 22.58
N ARG A 128 -13.16 -8.94 22.06
CA ARG A 128 -14.59 -9.18 21.89
C ARG A 128 -15.01 -10.53 22.43
N GLU A 129 -16.00 -10.56 23.31
CA GLU A 129 -16.67 -11.81 23.72
C GLU A 129 -17.95 -11.95 22.89
N TYR A 130 -18.16 -13.12 22.31
CA TYR A 130 -19.41 -13.48 21.63
C TYR A 130 -20.20 -14.44 22.52
N LYS A 131 -21.52 -14.26 22.55
CA LYS A 131 -22.45 -15.17 23.21
C LYS A 131 -22.64 -16.44 22.36
N ASN A 132 -23.29 -17.45 22.94
CA ASN A 132 -23.58 -18.73 22.25
C ASN A 132 -24.45 -18.57 20.99
N ASP A 133 -25.23 -17.49 20.92
CA ASP A 133 -26.05 -17.11 19.76
C ASP A 133 -25.26 -16.36 18.67
N GLY A 134 -23.95 -16.17 18.86
CA GLY A 134 -23.07 -15.42 17.95
C GLY A 134 -23.19 -13.90 18.08
N LEU A 135 -24.04 -13.38 18.96
CA LEU A 135 -24.17 -11.96 19.20
C LEU A 135 -23.00 -11.43 20.03
N LEU A 136 -22.60 -10.19 19.78
CA LEU A 136 -21.54 -9.52 20.55
C LEU A 136 -21.99 -9.34 22.00
N GLY A 137 -21.35 -10.05 22.93
CA GLY A 137 -21.66 -10.03 24.36
C GLY A 137 -20.84 -9.01 25.14
N TRP A 138 -19.66 -8.65 24.64
CA TRP A 138 -18.78 -7.63 25.22
C TRP A 138 -17.73 -7.20 24.20
N SER A 139 -17.32 -5.94 24.24
CA SER A 139 -16.21 -5.43 23.45
C SER A 139 -15.46 -4.36 24.24
N ALA A 140 -14.13 -4.39 24.16
CA ALA A 140 -13.28 -3.34 24.68
C ALA A 140 -12.14 -3.02 23.71
N GLU A 141 -11.81 -1.73 23.61
CA GLU A 141 -10.68 -1.24 22.82
C GLU A 141 -9.44 -1.13 23.71
N ALA A 142 -8.34 -1.73 23.26
CA ALA A 142 -7.06 -1.64 23.95
C ALA A 142 -6.44 -0.26 23.70
N LYS A 143 -5.78 0.29 24.73
CA LYS A 143 -5.11 1.58 24.60
C LYS A 143 -3.77 1.41 23.88
N ILE A 144 -3.70 1.83 22.62
CA ILE A 144 -2.45 1.75 21.83
C ILE A 144 -1.48 2.84 22.26
N ASP A 145 -0.21 2.47 22.47
CA ASP A 145 0.87 3.45 22.55
C ASP A 145 1.28 3.89 21.14
N LYS A 146 0.87 5.09 20.75
CA LYS A 146 1.14 5.66 19.43
C LYS A 146 2.63 5.80 19.13
N LYS A 147 3.50 5.85 20.15
CA LYS A 147 4.97 5.89 19.95
C LYS A 147 5.51 4.57 19.39
N TYR A 148 4.84 3.47 19.69
CA TYR A 148 5.22 2.12 19.29
C TYR A 148 4.18 1.48 18.36
N LEU A 149 3.52 2.31 17.54
CA LEU A 149 2.62 1.87 16.48
C LEU A 149 3.35 1.94 15.13
N HIS A 150 3.55 0.79 14.51
CA HIS A 150 4.19 0.65 13.21
C HIS A 150 3.36 -0.26 12.30
N GLN A 151 3.66 -0.26 11.00
CA GLN A 151 2.97 -1.10 10.02
C GLN A 151 3.06 -2.62 10.32
N CYS A 152 4.06 -3.03 11.11
CA CYS A 152 4.34 -4.42 11.43
C CYS A 152 4.29 -4.76 12.92
N TYR A 153 4.10 -3.78 13.80
CA TYR A 153 4.00 -4.04 15.23
C TYR A 153 3.14 -3.00 15.95
N ILE A 154 2.52 -3.41 17.05
CA ILE A 154 1.70 -2.58 17.94
C ILE A 154 2.09 -2.91 19.37
N VAL A 155 2.25 -1.89 20.20
CA VAL A 155 2.25 -2.03 21.66
C VAL A 155 0.98 -1.39 22.21
N CYS A 156 0.21 -2.13 23.00
CA CYS A 156 -1.02 -1.64 23.60
C CYS A 156 -1.23 -2.15 25.02
N THR A 157 -2.01 -1.43 25.82
CA THR A 157 -2.43 -1.86 27.15
C THR A 157 -3.72 -2.66 27.05
N ILE A 158 -3.71 -3.88 27.59
CA ILE A 158 -4.86 -4.79 27.60
C ILE A 158 -5.99 -4.18 28.46
N PRO A 159 -7.23 -4.08 27.95
CA PRO A 159 -8.33 -3.52 28.73
C PRO A 159 -8.78 -4.48 29.85
N PRO A 160 -9.40 -3.97 30.94
CA PRO A 160 -9.99 -4.81 31.97
C PRO A 160 -11.20 -5.57 31.42
N TYR A 161 -11.37 -6.81 31.87
CA TYR A 161 -12.48 -7.66 31.50
C TYR A 161 -13.74 -7.34 32.32
N LYS A 162 -14.94 -7.54 31.74
CA LYS A 162 -16.20 -7.23 32.44
C LYS A 162 -16.47 -8.06 33.70
N ARG A 163 -16.00 -9.31 33.75
CA ARG A 163 -16.21 -10.23 34.88
C ARG A 163 -14.87 -10.54 35.55
N LEU A 164 -14.43 -9.62 36.40
CA LEU A 164 -13.10 -9.65 37.03
C LEU A 164 -12.81 -10.97 37.77
N CYS A 165 -13.82 -11.58 38.40
CA CYS A 165 -13.61 -12.79 39.22
C CYS A 165 -13.74 -14.12 38.46
N GLN A 166 -14.11 -14.11 37.16
CA GLN A 166 -14.36 -15.34 36.40
C GLN A 166 -13.40 -15.52 35.21
N GLY A 167 -12.99 -14.42 34.58
CA GLY A 167 -12.30 -14.50 33.30
C GLY A 167 -13.19 -15.01 32.16
N GLY A 168 -12.56 -15.32 31.03
CA GLY A 168 -13.22 -15.78 29.83
C GLY A 168 -12.33 -15.73 28.59
N ILE A 169 -12.70 -16.51 27.57
CA ILE A 169 -12.04 -16.47 26.26
C ILE A 169 -12.70 -15.38 25.43
N VAL A 170 -11.88 -14.52 24.84
CA VAL A 170 -12.32 -13.44 23.95
C VAL A 170 -11.55 -13.50 22.63
N SER A 171 -12.15 -12.94 21.60
CA SER A 171 -11.55 -12.74 20.29
C SER A 171 -10.79 -11.41 20.27
N LEU A 172 -9.48 -11.50 20.08
CA LEU A 172 -8.60 -10.39 19.72
C LEU A 172 -8.66 -10.15 18.21
N THR A 173 -8.92 -8.91 17.79
CA THR A 173 -8.93 -8.51 16.38
C THR A 173 -8.31 -7.13 16.20
N ILE A 174 -7.59 -6.92 15.10
CA ILE A 174 -7.09 -5.62 14.70
C ILE A 174 -7.98 -5.07 13.60
N ILE A 175 -8.45 -3.85 13.77
CA ILE A 175 -9.21 -3.10 12.77
C ILE A 175 -8.35 -1.98 12.24
N CYS A 176 -8.16 -1.93 10.92
CA CYS A 176 -7.47 -0.85 10.21
C CYS A 176 -8.44 -0.22 9.22
N GLY A 177 -9.06 0.91 9.59
CA GLY A 177 -10.12 1.54 8.80
C GLY A 177 -11.32 0.60 8.59
N THR A 178 -11.55 0.16 7.35
CA THR A 178 -12.61 -0.78 6.98
C THR A 178 -12.17 -2.25 6.97
N LYS A 179 -10.87 -2.52 7.17
CA LYS A 179 -10.29 -3.87 7.12
C LYS A 179 -10.12 -4.42 8.53
N GLN A 180 -10.24 -5.73 8.67
CA GLN A 180 -10.03 -6.42 9.94
C GLN A 180 -9.14 -7.64 9.76
N SER A 181 -8.42 -8.01 10.82
CA SER A 181 -7.60 -9.21 10.85
C SER A 181 -8.45 -10.45 11.10
N HIS A 182 -7.85 -11.62 10.92
CA HIS A 182 -8.43 -12.84 11.46
C HIS A 182 -8.51 -12.72 13.00
N PRO A 183 -9.61 -13.19 13.62
CA PRO A 183 -9.71 -13.24 15.08
C PRO A 183 -8.73 -14.25 15.67
N ILE A 184 -8.16 -13.91 16.82
CA ILE A 184 -7.30 -14.79 17.63
C ILE A 184 -7.91 -14.94 19.02
N ASN A 185 -7.85 -16.14 19.60
CA ASN A 185 -8.32 -16.36 20.95
C ASN A 185 -7.35 -15.77 21.98
N PHE A 186 -7.88 -15.07 22.97
CA PHE A 186 -7.15 -14.50 24.09
C PHE A 186 -7.90 -14.82 25.39
N LEU A 187 -7.18 -15.26 26.42
CA LEU A 187 -7.79 -15.75 27.66
C LEU A 187 -7.61 -14.76 28.82
N TYR A 188 -8.72 -14.25 29.35
CA TYR A 188 -8.73 -13.60 30.66
C TYR A 188 -8.84 -14.65 31.76
N LYS A 189 -7.93 -14.58 32.72
CA LYS A 189 -7.89 -15.41 33.94
C LYS A 189 -8.52 -14.64 35.11
N PRO A 190 -9.19 -15.30 36.05
CA PRO A 190 -9.67 -14.66 37.28
C PRO A 190 -8.51 -14.03 38.08
#